data_AF-A0AAU5BSZ3-F1
#
_entry.id   AF-A0AAU5BSZ3-F1
#
_cell.length_a   1.000
_cell.length_b   1.000
_cell.length_c   1.000
_cell.angle_alpha   90.00
_cell.angle_beta   90.00
_cell.angle_gamma   90.00
#
_symmetry.space_group_name_H-M   'P 1'
#
loop_
_entity.id
_entity.type
_entity.pdbx_description
1 polymer ?
#
loop_
_entity_poly.entity_id
_entity_poly.type
_entity_poly.pdbx_seq_one_letter_code
_entity_poly.pdbx_strand_id
1 'polypeptide(L)' 'MDSITPEVANHVLFHYGRGGYQAGSFTEQIIKAIDMADPANRDKLALGFPGYVAAVVAIQYDPDGVTNLQGIAQGEVAA' A
#
# COMPACT_ATOMS: atom_id res chain seq x y z
N MET A 1 -8.03 -7.89 -10.71
CA MET A 1 -6.80 -7.86 -9.88
C MET A 1 -6.32 -6.44 -9.97
N ASP A 2 -6.81 -5.59 -9.07
CA ASP A 2 -6.52 -4.16 -9.15
C ASP A 2 -5.07 -3.97 -8.69
N SER A 3 -4.24 -3.52 -9.63
CA SER A 3 -2.84 -3.25 -9.41
C SER A 3 -2.67 -2.10 -8.41
N ILE A 4 -1.52 -2.07 -7.76
CA ILE A 4 -1.11 -0.92 -6.94
C ILE A 4 -1.04 0.29 -7.90
N THR A 5 -1.93 1.26 -7.71
CA THR A 5 -1.93 2.48 -8.50
C THR A 5 -0.91 3.47 -7.93
N PRO A 6 -0.49 4.50 -8.71
CA PRO A 6 0.39 5.54 -8.20
C PRO A 6 -0.15 6.23 -6.94
N GLU A 7 -1.47 6.46 -6.86
CA GLU A 7 -2.12 7.03 -5.68
C GLU A 7 -1.98 6.12 -4.45
N VAL A 8 -2.30 4.83 -4.59
CA VAL A 8 -2.15 3.84 -3.52
C VAL A 8 -0.70 3.77 -3.05
N ALA A 9 0.26 3.74 -3.98
CA ALA A 9 1.68 3.71 -3.65
C ALA A 9 2.11 4.96 -2.86
N ASN A 10 1.70 6.16 -3.29
CA ASN A 10 2.01 7.41 -2.58
C ASN A 10 1.43 7.43 -1.16
N HIS A 11 0.18 6.98 -0.98
CA HIS A 11 -0.46 6.92 0.32
C HIS A 11 0.23 5.97 1.29
N VAL A 12 0.59 4.77 0.81
CA VAL A 12 1.26 3.77 1.64
C VAL A 12 2.70 4.18 1.94
N LEU A 13 3.44 4.72 0.97
CA LEU A 13 4.77 5.30 1.22
C LEU A 13 4.72 6.39 2.30
N PHE A 14 3.71 7.27 2.26
CA PHE A 14 3.55 8.33 3.24
C PHE A 14 3.31 7.76 4.64
N HIS A 15 2.43 6.75 4.74
CA HIS A 15 2.14 6.07 6.01
C HIS A 15 3.40 5.51 6.69
N TYR A 16 4.34 4.96 5.93
CA TYR A 16 5.61 4.42 6.45
C TYR A 16 6.76 5.43 6.48
N GLY A 17 6.52 6.71 6.18
CA GLY A 17 7.57 7.75 6.18
C GLY A 17 8.62 7.58 5.09
N ARG A 18 8.25 7.01 3.93
CA ARG A 18 9.14 6.69 2.80
C ARG A 18 8.98 7.63 1.60
N GLY A 19 8.31 8.77 1.79
CA GLY A 19 7.94 9.73 0.73
C GLY A 19 6.45 9.66 0.38
N GLY A 20 6.04 10.26 -0.73
CA GLY A 20 4.64 10.30 -1.16
C GLY A 20 3.81 11.39 -0.46
N TYR A 21 2.48 11.27 -0.55
CA TYR A 21 1.55 12.22 0.04
C TYR A 21 0.47 11.52 0.87
N GLN A 22 -0.07 12.25 1.83
CA GLN A 22 -1.04 11.73 2.79
C GLN A 22 -2.38 11.42 2.12
N ALA A 23 -2.98 10.29 2.49
CA ALA A 23 -4.33 9.94 2.08
C ALA A 23 -5.40 10.75 2.84
N GLY A 24 -6.64 10.73 2.35
CA GLY A 24 -7.78 11.21 3.13
C GLY A 24 -8.00 10.37 4.40
N SER A 25 -8.60 10.98 5.44
CA SER A 25 -8.68 10.40 6.79
C SER A 25 -9.31 9.01 6.86
N PHE A 26 -10.32 8.71 6.05
CA PHE A 26 -10.90 7.36 5.99
C PHE A 26 -9.88 6.34 5.44
N THR A 27 -9.23 6.67 4.33
CA THR A 27 -8.20 5.83 3.70
C THR A 27 -7.01 5.61 4.63
N GLU A 28 -6.60 6.61 5.42
CA GLU A 28 -5.57 6.42 6.44
C GLU A 28 -5.94 5.37 7.48
N GLN A 29 -7.21 5.31 7.90
CA GLN A 29 -7.68 4.29 8.83
C GLN A 29 -7.70 2.91 8.18
N ILE A 30 -8.00 2.81 6.89
CA ILE A 30 -7.88 1.56 6.13
C ILE A 30 -6.42 1.10 6.11
N ILE A 31 -5.47 1.96 5.76
CA ILE A 31 -4.04 1.61 5.72
C ILE A 31 -3.56 1.15 7.10
N LYS A 32 -3.91 1.88 8.17
CA LYS A 32 -3.61 1.49 9.56
C LYS A 32 -4.22 0.13 9.92
N ALA A 33 -5.47 -0.11 9.55
CA ALA A 33 -6.12 -1.40 9.81
C ALA A 33 -5.41 -2.56 9.10
N ILE A 34 -4.95 -2.36 7.87
CA ILE A 34 -4.20 -3.35 7.10
C ILE A 34 -2.81 -3.62 7.72
N ASP A 35 -2.11 -2.57 8.14
CA ASP A 35 -0.79 -2.64 8.78
C ASP A 35 -0.82 -3.50 10.05
N MET A 36 -1.85 -3.31 10.88
CA MET A 36 -2.04 -4.04 12.15
C MET A 36 -2.71 -5.41 12.00
N ALA A 37 -3.31 -5.73 10.85
CA ALA A 37 -4.10 -6.95 10.69
C ALA A 37 -3.24 -8.22 10.70
N ASP A 38 -3.73 -9.24 11.39
CA ASP A 38 -3.27 -10.62 11.19
C ASP A 38 -3.63 -11.13 9.77
N PRO A 39 -3.05 -12.26 9.32
CA PRO A 39 -3.28 -12.76 7.96
C PRO A 39 -4.77 -12.95 7.61
N ALA A 40 -5.57 -13.52 8.53
CA ALA A 40 -6.98 -13.81 8.26
C ALA A 40 -7.83 -12.54 8.14
N ASN A 41 -7.52 -11.50 8.91
CA ASN A 41 -8.20 -10.21 8.80
C ASN A 41 -7.69 -9.39 7.60
N ARG A 42 -6.43 -9.56 7.22
CA ARG A 42 -5.87 -8.96 6.00
C ARG A 42 -6.54 -9.52 4.75
N ASP A 43 -6.83 -10.83 4.72
CA ASP A 43 -7.59 -11.46 3.63
C ASP A 43 -9.00 -10.87 3.49
N LYS A 44 -9.68 -10.56 4.60
CA LYS A 44 -10.99 -9.89 4.57
C LYS A 44 -10.88 -8.47 4.02
N LEU A 45 -9.85 -7.72 4.43
CA LEU A 45 -9.60 -6.36 3.94
C LEU A 45 -9.28 -6.36 2.44
N ALA A 46 -8.61 -7.40 1.94
CA ALA A 46 -8.26 -7.53 0.53
C ALA A 46 -9.49 -7.65 -0.40
N LEU A 47 -10.65 -8.09 0.13
CA LEU A 47 -11.89 -8.13 -0.65
C LEU A 47 -12.40 -6.74 -1.03
N GLY A 48 -12.16 -5.73 -0.18
CA GLY A 48 -12.60 -4.35 -0.40
C GLY A 48 -11.50 -3.39 -0.84
N PHE A 49 -10.25 -3.65 -0.43
CA PHE A 49 -9.12 -2.75 -0.63
C PHE A 49 -7.87 -3.49 -1.15
N PRO A 50 -7.98 -4.26 -2.25
CA PRO A 50 -6.92 -5.16 -2.70
C PRO A 50 -5.59 -4.44 -2.98
N GLY A 51 -5.63 -3.26 -3.62
CA GLY A 51 -4.42 -2.48 -3.93
C GLY A 51 -3.69 -1.99 -2.68
N TYR A 52 -4.41 -1.52 -1.66
CA TYR A 52 -3.80 -1.09 -0.40
C TYR A 52 -3.21 -2.27 0.37
N VAL A 53 -3.89 -3.42 0.36
CA VAL A 53 -3.33 -4.65 0.96
C VAL A 53 -2.05 -5.06 0.27
N ALA A 54 -2.04 -5.10 -1.07
CA ALA A 54 -0.86 -5.45 -1.85
C ALA A 54 0.32 -4.50 -1.56
N ALA A 55 0.08 -3.19 -1.49
CA ALA A 55 1.12 -2.21 -1.21
C ALA A 55 1.68 -2.32 0.22
N VAL A 56 0.82 -2.53 1.22
CA VAL A 56 1.28 -2.73 2.62
C VAL A 56 2.09 -4.03 2.74
N VAL A 57 1.62 -5.12 2.11
CA VAL A 57 2.35 -6.40 2.08
C VAL A 57 3.72 -6.25 1.41
N ALA A 58 3.80 -5.50 0.31
CA ALA A 58 5.07 -5.22 -0.35
C ALA A 58 6.06 -4.54 0.61
N ILE A 59 5.68 -3.45 1.29
CA ILE A 59 6.59 -2.80 2.24
C ILE A 59 6.98 -3.68 3.42
N GLN A 60 6.05 -4.49 3.95
CA GLN A 60 6.32 -5.28 5.15
C GLN A 60 7.18 -6.52 4.88
N TYR A 61 7.07 -7.13 3.70
CA TYR A 61 7.63 -8.48 3.46
C TYR A 61 8.49 -8.60 2.21
N ASP A 62 8.41 -7.67 1.26
CA ASP A 62 9.29 -7.67 0.08
C ASP A 62 10.53 -6.79 0.35
N PRO A 63 11.76 -7.34 0.28
CA PRO A 63 12.99 -6.55 0.40
C PRO A 63 13.05 -5.35 -0.54
N ASP A 64 12.49 -5.48 -1.74
CA ASP A 64 12.46 -4.43 -2.77
C ASP A 64 11.15 -3.61 -2.74
N GLY A 65 10.25 -3.88 -1.80
CA GLY A 65 8.91 -3.31 -1.76
C GLY A 65 8.87 -1.79 -1.70
N VAL A 66 9.79 -1.16 -0.95
CA VAL A 66 9.90 0.31 -0.91
C VAL A 66 10.31 0.86 -2.29
N THR A 67 11.32 0.28 -2.92
CA THR A 67 11.82 0.70 -4.23
C THR A 67 10.74 0.54 -5.31
N ASN A 68 10.06 -0.61 -5.32
CA ASN A 68 8.99 -0.91 -6.26
C ASN A 68 7.82 0.09 -6.11
N LEU A 69 7.40 0.38 -4.88
CA LEU A 69 6.35 1.38 -4.64
C LEU A 69 6.79 2.79 -5.03
N GLN A 70 8.05 3.16 -4.83
CA GLN A 70 8.56 4.46 -5.27
C GLN A 70 8.52 4.61 -6.79
N GLY A 71 8.88 3.57 -7.54
CA GLY A 71 8.74 3.55 -9.00
C GLY A 71 7.28 3.71 -9.42
N ILE A 72 6.37 2.92 -8.85
CA ILE A 72 4.93 3.00 -9.12
C ILE A 72 4.37 4.39 -8.80
N ALA A 73 4.77 4.98 -7.67
CA ALA A 73 4.36 6.31 -7.25
C ALA A 73 4.79 7.42 -8.23
N GLN A 74 5.89 7.21 -8.95
CA GLN A 74 6.40 8.11 -9.98
C GLN A 74 5.80 7.84 -11.37
N GLY A 75 4.93 6.83 -11.49
CA GLY A 75 4.33 6.43 -12.76
C GLY A 75 5.23 5.51 -13.60
N GLU A 76 6.31 5.00 -13.03
CA GLU A 76 7.07 3.91 -13.64
C GLU A 76 6.25 2.63 -13.47
N VAL A 77 5.79 2.06 -14.58
CA VAL A 77 5.09 0.78 -14.53
C VAL A 77 6.10 -0.24 -14.02
N ALA A 78 5.83 -0.86 -12.87
CA ALA A 78 6.65 -1.96 -12.36
C ALA A 78 6.84 -3.00 -13.47
N ALA A 79 8.09 -3.22 -13.87
CA ALA A 79 8.46 -4.15 -14.93
C ALA A 79 8.22 -5.61 -14.53
#